data_AF-A0AAW5LH53-F1
#
_entry.id   AF-A0AAW5LH53-F1
#
_cell.length_a   1.000
_cell.length_b   1.000
_cell.length_c   1.000
_cell.angle_alpha   90.00
_cell.angle_beta   90.00
_cell.angle_gamma   90.00
#
_symmetry.space_group_name_H-M   'P 1'
#
loop_
_entity.id
_entity.type
_entity.pdbx_description
1 polymer ?
#
loop_
_entity_poly.entity_id
_entity_poly.type
_entity_poly.pdbx_seq_one_letter_code
_entity_poly.pdbx_strand_id
1 'polypeptide(L)'
;MFETGNTIIQNYIPTSSFTWIDLIYSIGTPLATLGIGIFTIYTTFKTFSRTMLDNLDSKSEWRKTLFLIAGKEEIKIGDVHQLRAALRYTEKENPQTYFDRMNVIMIKYCKYLIFEFNKSQNISRLTLNSQESIRLFARYLLKDHWEKNQNKKFIFKNKDNELKLCIFTLEEFNILNKFVDLGSNCKEEIYIKLNDELDKRLKPYQSSNSTP
;
A
#
# COMPACT_ATOMS: atom_id res chain seq x y z
N MET A 1 79.30 18.46 65.26
CA MET A 1 80.01 18.12 64.02
C MET A 1 78.99 18.23 62.91
N PHE A 2 79.22 19.15 61.98
CA PHE A 2 78.30 19.51 60.91
C PHE A 2 78.27 18.41 59.86
N GLU A 3 77.08 18.01 59.41
CA GLU A 3 76.89 17.51 58.04
C GLU A 3 75.65 18.20 57.45
N THR A 4 75.93 19.30 56.76
CA THR A 4 75.10 19.85 55.70
C THR A 4 75.15 18.89 54.51
N GLY A 5 74.00 18.33 54.13
CA GLY A 5 73.87 17.44 52.98
C GLY A 5 72.59 17.69 52.19
N ASN A 6 72.66 18.64 51.26
CA ASN A 6 71.90 18.80 50.02
C ASN A 6 70.40 18.48 50.01
N THR A 7 69.57 19.54 50.05
CA THR A 7 68.22 19.51 49.47
C THR A 7 68.33 19.43 47.95
N ILE A 8 68.18 18.22 47.39
CA ILE A 8 67.91 18.06 45.96
C ILE A 8 66.48 18.53 45.71
N ILE A 9 66.34 19.71 45.10
CA ILE A 9 65.06 20.16 44.54
C ILE A 9 64.82 19.29 43.31
N GLN A 10 64.07 18.18 43.47
CA GLN A 10 63.58 17.45 42.31
C GLN A 10 62.49 18.29 41.65
N ASN A 11 62.81 18.91 40.53
CA ASN A 11 61.81 19.47 39.61
C ASN A 11 60.96 18.31 39.10
N TYR A 12 59.79 18.11 39.71
CA TYR A 12 58.75 17.25 39.17
C TYR A 12 58.21 17.89 37.90
N ILE A 13 58.70 17.43 36.74
CA ILE A 13 58.07 17.72 35.46
C ILE A 13 56.95 16.68 35.33
N PRO A 14 55.66 17.07 35.37
CA PRO A 14 54.59 16.11 35.09
C PRO A 14 54.69 15.73 33.62
N THR A 15 55.29 14.57 33.34
CA THR A 15 55.17 13.94 32.03
C THR A 15 53.75 13.38 31.95
N SER A 16 52.79 14.21 31.52
CA SER A 16 51.50 13.70 31.06
C SER A 16 51.78 12.86 29.81
N SER A 17 52.04 11.57 30.00
CA SER A 17 52.15 10.63 28.90
C SER A 17 50.77 10.50 28.28
N PHE A 18 50.51 11.27 27.24
CA PHE A 18 49.30 11.17 26.44
C PHE A 18 49.15 9.71 26.01
N THR A 19 48.18 9.00 26.59
CA THR A 19 48.03 7.58 26.31
C THR A 19 47.30 7.43 24.98
N TRP A 20 47.58 6.35 24.25
CA TRP A 20 46.87 6.04 23.01
C TRP A 20 45.34 5.92 23.23
N ILE A 21 44.95 5.61 24.47
CA ILE A 21 43.57 5.54 24.93
C ILE A 21 42.93 6.94 24.97
N ASP A 22 43.66 7.98 25.41
CA ASP A 22 43.17 9.37 25.41
C ASP A 22 42.96 9.92 23.99
N LEU A 23 43.83 9.53 23.05
CA LEU A 23 43.66 9.84 21.63
C LEU A 23 42.38 9.21 21.06
N ILE A 24 42.16 7.92 21.37
CA ILE A 24 40.97 7.17 20.96
C ILE A 24 39.71 7.78 21.58
N TYR A 25 39.74 8.23 22.83
CA TYR A 25 38.59 8.90 23.44
C TYR A 25 38.33 10.30 22.84
N SER A 26 39.38 11.09 22.56
CA SER A 26 39.22 12.45 22.01
C SER A 26 38.65 12.46 20.57
N ILE A 27 38.96 11.43 19.77
CA ILE A 27 38.48 11.29 18.38
C ILE A 27 37.23 10.41 18.32
N GLY A 28 37.18 9.34 19.12
CA GLY A 28 36.10 8.37 19.12
C GLY A 28 34.78 8.89 19.69
N THR A 29 34.82 9.74 20.73
CA THR A 29 33.60 10.31 21.33
C THR A 29 32.84 11.27 20.40
N PRO A 30 33.46 12.24 19.68
CA PRO A 30 32.75 13.08 18.72
C PRO A 30 32.29 12.29 17.49
N LEU A 31 33.07 11.33 17.00
CA LEU A 31 32.66 10.47 15.88
C LEU A 31 31.47 9.57 16.25
N ALA A 32 31.47 8.98 17.45
CA ALA A 32 30.33 8.20 17.95
C ALA A 32 29.08 9.08 18.12
N THR A 33 29.24 10.31 18.62
CA THR A 33 28.14 11.28 18.76
C THR A 33 27.55 11.67 17.40
N LEU A 34 28.40 11.92 16.39
CA LEU A 34 27.97 12.16 15.02
C LEU A 34 27.26 10.94 14.41
N GLY A 35 27.77 9.73 14.65
CA GLY A 35 27.16 8.49 14.20
C GLY A 35 25.77 8.27 14.80
N ILE A 36 25.61 8.49 16.11
CA ILE A 36 24.31 8.44 16.80
C ILE A 36 23.38 9.53 16.27
N GLY A 37 23.89 10.73 16.00
CA GLY A 37 23.13 11.83 15.38
C GLY A 37 22.58 11.47 14.00
N ILE A 38 23.43 10.94 13.11
CA ILE A 38 23.01 10.51 11.77
C ILE A 38 21.99 9.37 11.86
N PHE A 39 22.21 8.41 12.75
CA PHE A 39 21.30 7.28 12.96
C PHE A 39 19.93 7.73 13.50
N THR A 40 19.91 8.64 14.48
CA THR A 40 18.67 9.19 15.05
C THR A 40 17.91 10.04 14.03
N ILE A 41 18.60 10.85 13.21
CA ILE A 41 17.98 11.59 12.10
C ILE A 41 17.37 10.63 11.08
N TYR A 42 18.10 9.60 10.66
CA TYR A 42 17.62 8.59 9.72
C TYR A 42 16.37 7.86 10.23
N THR A 43 16.39 7.42 11.49
CA THR A 43 15.24 6.73 12.11
C THR A 43 14.04 7.66 12.31
N THR A 44 14.27 8.92 12.65
CA THR A 44 13.23 9.95 12.78
C THR A 44 12.59 10.26 11.44
N PHE A 45 13.39 10.54 10.40
CA PHE A 45 12.87 10.81 9.06
C PHE A 45 12.05 9.63 8.53
N LYS A 46 12.52 8.40 8.76
CA LYS A 46 11.80 7.18 8.39
C LYS A 46 10.47 7.02 9.11
N THR A 47 10.41 7.36 10.40
CA THR A 47 9.18 7.31 11.19
C THR A 47 8.22 8.39 10.72
N PHE A 48 8.73 9.60 10.45
CA PHE A 48 7.97 10.73 9.92
C PHE A 48 7.30 10.39 8.58
N SER A 49 8.02 9.83 7.61
CA SER A 49 7.43 9.43 6.33
C SER A 49 6.28 8.42 6.50
N ARG A 50 6.40 7.47 7.43
CA ARG A 50 5.33 6.50 7.73
C ARG A 50 4.13 7.19 8.35
N THR A 51 4.36 8.05 9.35
CA THR A 51 3.28 8.82 9.95
C THR A 51 2.60 9.74 8.95
N MET A 52 3.31 10.26 7.93
CA MET A 52 2.68 11.04 6.87
C MET A 52 1.76 10.20 5.99
N LEU A 53 2.19 9.00 5.57
CA LEU A 53 1.33 8.09 4.79
C LEU A 53 0.10 7.67 5.59
N ASP A 54 0.28 7.26 6.84
CA ASP A 54 -0.83 6.91 7.73
C ASP A 54 -1.75 8.13 8.00
N ASN A 55 -1.18 9.34 8.10
CA ASN A 55 -1.97 10.57 8.22
C ASN A 55 -2.75 10.91 6.95
N LEU A 56 -2.20 10.65 5.76
CA LEU A 56 -2.91 10.85 4.49
C LEU A 56 -4.09 9.89 4.38
N ASP A 57 -3.90 8.63 4.74
CA ASP A 57 -4.99 7.64 4.85
C ASP A 57 -6.03 8.04 5.91
N SER A 58 -5.57 8.51 7.06
CA SER A 58 -6.44 8.93 8.17
C SER A 58 -7.24 10.17 7.81
N LYS A 59 -6.64 11.16 7.12
CA LYS A 59 -7.32 12.39 6.71
C LYS A 59 -8.25 12.17 5.51
N SER A 60 -7.89 11.28 4.60
CA SER A 60 -8.78 10.87 3.50
C SER A 60 -9.90 9.94 3.96
N GLU A 61 -9.82 9.42 5.19
CA GLU A 61 -10.73 8.42 5.75
C GLU A 61 -10.89 7.19 4.83
N TRP A 62 -9.89 6.86 4.02
CA TRP A 62 -10.00 5.87 2.95
C TRP A 62 -10.40 4.48 3.49
N ARG A 63 -9.73 4.00 4.55
CA ARG A 63 -10.04 2.70 5.18
C ARG A 63 -11.44 2.70 5.80
N LYS A 64 -11.82 3.79 6.48
CA LYS A 64 -13.14 3.95 7.11
C LYS A 64 -14.25 3.91 6.05
N THR A 65 -14.03 4.61 4.94
CA THR A 65 -14.98 4.65 3.82
C THR A 65 -15.16 3.27 3.20
N LEU A 66 -14.07 2.54 2.92
CA LEU A 66 -14.16 1.17 2.40
C LEU A 66 -14.82 0.21 3.37
N PHE A 67 -14.55 0.34 4.67
CA PHE A 67 -15.20 -0.45 5.71
C PHE A 67 -16.72 -0.20 5.76
N LEU A 68 -17.14 1.06 5.68
CA LEU A 68 -18.54 1.44 5.61
C LEU A 68 -19.22 0.89 4.34
N ILE A 69 -18.57 1.00 3.18
CA ILE A 69 -19.08 0.41 1.92
C ILE A 69 -19.23 -1.10 2.07
N ALA A 70 -18.22 -1.79 2.59
CA ALA A 70 -18.27 -3.24 2.77
C ALA A 70 -19.36 -3.72 3.75
N GLY A 71 -19.68 -2.90 4.76
CA GLY A 71 -20.65 -3.22 5.82
C GLY A 71 -22.08 -2.75 5.58
N LYS A 72 -22.37 -2.02 4.49
CA LYS A 72 -23.71 -1.53 4.18
C LYS A 72 -24.65 -2.66 3.73
N GLU A 73 -25.88 -2.66 4.22
CA GLU A 73 -26.94 -3.60 3.82
C GLU A 73 -27.40 -3.41 2.38
N GLU A 74 -27.52 -2.16 1.92
CA GLU A 74 -27.83 -1.82 0.53
C GLU A 74 -26.72 -0.91 -0.03
N ILE A 75 -26.06 -1.36 -1.11
CA ILE A 75 -25.07 -0.57 -1.84
C ILE A 75 -25.77 0.28 -2.89
N LYS A 76 -25.57 1.59 -2.80
CA LYS A 76 -26.12 2.55 -3.78
C LYS A 76 -25.09 2.89 -4.85
N ILE A 77 -25.54 3.53 -5.93
CA ILE A 77 -24.63 3.99 -6.98
C ILE A 77 -23.57 4.99 -6.45
N GLY A 78 -23.93 5.81 -5.47
CA GLY A 78 -22.98 6.71 -4.79
C GLY A 78 -21.81 5.96 -4.13
N ASP A 79 -22.05 4.75 -3.62
CA ASP A 79 -20.99 3.90 -3.05
C ASP A 79 -20.07 3.33 -4.14
N VAL A 80 -20.60 3.07 -5.34
CA VAL A 80 -19.79 2.68 -6.52
C VAL A 80 -18.90 3.84 -6.96
N HIS A 81 -19.41 5.07 -6.98
CA HIS A 81 -18.61 6.26 -7.25
C HIS A 81 -17.51 6.47 -6.19
N GLN A 82 -17.84 6.24 -4.92
CA GLN A 82 -16.87 6.35 -3.82
C GLN A 82 -15.77 5.27 -3.95
N LEU A 83 -16.14 4.02 -4.25
CA LEU A 83 -15.16 2.96 -4.54
C LEU A 83 -14.30 3.32 -5.76
N ARG A 84 -14.91 3.88 -6.82
CA ARG A 84 -14.18 4.30 -8.02
C ARG A 84 -13.16 5.40 -7.74
N ALA A 85 -13.46 6.33 -6.84
CA ALA A 85 -12.55 7.38 -6.39
C ALA A 85 -11.40 6.84 -5.51
N ALA A 86 -11.62 5.71 -4.84
CA ALA A 86 -10.59 5.01 -4.06
C ALA A 86 -9.58 4.22 -4.94
N LEU A 87 -9.87 4.04 -6.22
CA LEU A 87 -9.02 3.34 -7.21
C LEU A 87 -8.14 4.33 -7.99
N ARG A 88 -7.21 3.79 -8.80
CA ARG A 88 -6.40 4.63 -9.70
C ARG A 88 -7.25 5.48 -10.64
N TYR A 89 -6.71 6.63 -11.00
CA TYR A 89 -7.37 7.56 -11.94
C TYR A 89 -7.66 6.88 -13.29
N THR A 90 -6.67 6.21 -13.86
CA THR A 90 -6.79 5.43 -15.11
C THR A 90 -6.35 3.99 -14.91
N GLU A 91 -6.81 3.13 -15.82
CA GLU A 91 -6.32 1.76 -15.95
C GLU A 91 -4.84 1.81 -16.33
N LYS A 92 -4.05 0.91 -15.76
CA LYS A 92 -2.64 0.79 -16.12
C LYS A 92 -2.55 0.01 -17.43
N GLU A 93 -1.92 0.57 -18.45
CA GLU A 93 -1.79 -0.07 -19.78
C GLU A 93 -1.10 -1.45 -19.69
N ASN A 94 -0.08 -1.57 -18.84
CA ASN A 94 0.66 -2.81 -18.63
C ASN A 94 0.69 -3.19 -17.14
N PRO A 95 -0.33 -3.93 -16.64
CA PRO A 95 -0.45 -4.32 -15.24
C PRO A 95 0.56 -5.43 -14.88
N GLN A 96 1.60 -5.04 -14.14
CA GLN A 96 2.71 -5.92 -13.76
C GLN A 96 2.44 -6.68 -12.45
N THR A 97 1.77 -6.04 -11.49
CA THR A 97 1.48 -6.64 -10.19
C THR A 97 0.06 -7.21 -10.13
N TYR A 98 -0.18 -8.15 -9.22
CA TYR A 98 -1.54 -8.67 -8.99
C TYR A 98 -2.51 -7.56 -8.57
N PHE A 99 -2.04 -6.62 -7.74
CA PHE A 99 -2.81 -5.43 -7.39
C PHE A 99 -3.12 -4.53 -8.59
N ASP A 100 -2.19 -4.36 -9.54
CA ASP A 100 -2.45 -3.62 -10.77
C ASP A 100 -3.56 -4.28 -11.59
N ARG A 101 -3.50 -5.61 -11.75
CA ARG A 101 -4.51 -6.41 -12.47
C ARG A 101 -5.89 -6.27 -11.81
N MET A 102 -5.95 -6.41 -10.48
CA MET A 102 -7.19 -6.22 -9.71
C MET A 102 -7.77 -4.81 -9.89
N ASN A 103 -6.93 -3.77 -9.85
CA ASN A 103 -7.37 -2.39 -10.08
C ASN A 103 -8.04 -2.23 -11.45
N VAL A 104 -7.48 -2.83 -12.51
CA VAL A 104 -8.07 -2.77 -13.85
C VAL A 104 -9.48 -3.37 -13.86
N ILE A 105 -9.65 -4.58 -13.31
CA ILE A 105 -10.96 -5.25 -13.21
C ILE A 105 -11.96 -4.39 -12.43
N MET A 106 -11.55 -3.89 -11.26
CA MET A 106 -12.42 -3.08 -10.40
C MET A 106 -12.83 -1.78 -11.07
N ILE A 107 -11.91 -1.09 -11.76
CA ILE A 107 -12.20 0.14 -12.51
C ILE A 107 -13.20 -0.14 -13.63
N LYS A 108 -12.95 -1.16 -14.44
CA LYS A 108 -13.84 -1.55 -15.55
C LYS A 108 -15.22 -1.92 -15.05
N TYR A 109 -15.31 -2.69 -13.97
CA TYR A 109 -16.59 -3.07 -13.39
C TYR A 109 -17.36 -1.88 -12.82
N CYS A 110 -16.69 -0.96 -12.11
CA CYS A 110 -17.34 0.27 -11.63
C CYS A 110 -17.89 1.11 -12.80
N LYS A 111 -17.11 1.26 -13.89
CA LYS A 111 -17.57 1.94 -15.11
C LYS A 111 -18.80 1.26 -15.70
N TYR A 112 -18.78 -0.06 -15.80
CA TYR A 112 -19.90 -0.87 -16.29
C TYR A 112 -21.16 -0.63 -15.45
N LEU A 113 -21.07 -0.71 -14.11
CA LEU A 113 -22.22 -0.46 -13.25
C LEU A 113 -22.79 0.95 -13.37
N ILE A 114 -21.91 1.97 -13.42
CA ILE A 114 -22.32 3.37 -13.60
C ILE A 114 -23.03 3.55 -14.95
N PHE A 115 -22.49 2.94 -16.01
CA PHE A 115 -23.10 3.00 -17.32
C PHE A 115 -24.47 2.33 -17.37
N GLU A 116 -24.60 1.11 -16.86
CA GLU A 116 -25.88 0.37 -16.82
C GLU A 116 -26.93 1.11 -15.99
N PHE A 117 -26.52 1.71 -14.86
CA PHE A 117 -27.40 2.53 -14.03
C PHE A 117 -27.90 3.76 -14.78
N ASN A 118 -27.02 4.48 -15.48
CA ASN A 118 -27.39 5.70 -16.22
C ASN A 118 -28.22 5.40 -17.48
N LYS A 119 -27.95 4.27 -18.15
CA LYS A 119 -28.65 3.87 -19.38
C LYS A 119 -30.11 3.50 -19.08
N SER A 120 -30.37 2.89 -17.93
CA SER A 120 -31.70 2.43 -17.61
C SER A 120 -32.49 3.51 -16.90
N GLN A 121 -33.45 4.13 -17.60
CA GLN A 121 -34.40 5.08 -17.00
C GLN A 121 -35.27 4.45 -15.89
N ASN A 122 -35.23 3.12 -15.71
CA ASN A 122 -36.05 2.35 -14.75
C ASN A 122 -35.25 1.62 -13.66
N ILE A 123 -33.92 1.64 -13.65
CA ILE A 123 -33.13 1.00 -12.58
C ILE A 123 -32.94 1.98 -11.43
N SER A 124 -33.72 1.80 -10.37
CA SER A 124 -33.54 2.55 -9.12
C SER A 124 -32.45 1.96 -8.21
N ARG A 125 -32.05 0.69 -8.45
CA ARG A 125 -31.23 -0.10 -7.52
C ARG A 125 -30.27 -1.05 -8.22
N LEU A 126 -29.07 -1.20 -7.67
CA LEU A 126 -28.10 -2.20 -8.11
C LEU A 126 -28.61 -3.61 -7.80
N THR A 127 -28.31 -4.57 -8.69
CA THR A 127 -28.63 -5.98 -8.45
C THR A 127 -27.85 -6.51 -7.24
N LEU A 128 -28.40 -7.51 -6.55
CA LEU A 128 -27.75 -8.09 -5.37
C LEU A 128 -26.32 -8.56 -5.68
N ASN A 129 -26.10 -9.16 -6.85
CA ASN A 129 -24.78 -9.61 -7.30
C ASN A 129 -23.80 -8.45 -7.50
N SER A 130 -24.28 -7.32 -8.02
CA SER A 130 -23.49 -6.09 -8.14
C SER A 130 -23.12 -5.51 -6.79
N GLN A 131 -24.07 -5.50 -5.84
CA GLN A 131 -23.81 -5.04 -4.48
C GLN A 131 -22.75 -5.92 -3.79
N GLU A 132 -22.88 -7.25 -3.88
CA GLU A 132 -21.88 -8.19 -3.33
C GLU A 132 -20.51 -8.05 -3.99
N SER A 133 -20.46 -7.80 -5.29
CA SER A 133 -19.20 -7.56 -6.01
C SER A 133 -18.48 -6.31 -5.47
N ILE A 134 -19.23 -5.24 -5.18
CA ILE A 134 -18.67 -4.02 -4.57
C ILE A 134 -18.18 -4.28 -3.14
N ARG A 135 -18.93 -5.06 -2.34
CA ARG A 135 -18.49 -5.47 -0.99
C ARG A 135 -17.23 -6.33 -1.04
N LEU A 136 -17.17 -7.27 -1.97
CA LEU A 136 -16.00 -8.13 -2.20
C LEU A 136 -14.77 -7.29 -2.53
N PHE A 137 -14.90 -6.33 -3.44
CA PHE A 137 -13.83 -5.41 -3.82
C PHE A 137 -13.38 -4.50 -2.68
N ALA A 138 -14.30 -3.96 -1.88
CA ALA A 138 -13.95 -3.18 -0.69
C ALA A 138 -13.18 -4.02 0.34
N ARG A 139 -13.61 -5.26 0.60
CA ARG A 139 -12.91 -6.21 1.49
C ARG A 139 -11.52 -6.57 0.96
N TYR A 140 -11.39 -6.80 -0.34
CA TYR A 140 -10.11 -7.05 -0.98
C TYR A 140 -9.12 -5.89 -0.76
N LEU A 141 -9.54 -4.64 -1.02
CA LEU A 141 -8.69 -3.47 -0.80
C LEU A 141 -8.25 -3.32 0.66
N LEU A 142 -9.18 -3.54 1.61
CA LEU A 142 -8.87 -3.49 3.04
C LEU A 142 -7.84 -4.56 3.43
N LYS A 143 -8.00 -5.79 2.93
CA LYS A 143 -7.11 -6.90 3.23
C LYS A 143 -5.73 -6.71 2.60
N ASP A 144 -5.67 -6.37 1.32
CA ASP A 144 -4.44 -6.08 0.59
C ASP A 144 -3.62 -4.99 1.30
N HIS A 145 -4.29 -3.92 1.68
CA HIS A 145 -3.67 -2.81 2.37
C HIS A 145 -3.17 -3.19 3.77
N TRP A 146 -3.96 -3.95 4.55
CA TRP A 146 -3.55 -4.44 5.85
C TRP A 146 -2.29 -5.31 5.77
N GLU A 147 -2.22 -6.24 4.81
CA GLU A 147 -1.06 -7.13 4.60
C GLU A 147 0.20 -6.35 4.23
N LYS A 148 0.09 -5.37 3.33
CA LYS A 148 1.21 -4.51 2.92
C LYS A 148 1.74 -3.65 4.06
N ASN A 149 0.86 -3.15 4.93
CA ASN A 149 1.23 -2.33 6.08
C ASN A 149 1.94 -3.09 7.21
N GLN A 150 2.01 -4.43 7.13
CA GLN A 150 2.76 -5.26 8.09
C GLN A 150 4.28 -5.10 8.00
N ASN A 151 4.81 -4.48 6.94
CA ASN A 151 6.24 -4.28 6.79
C ASN A 151 6.60 -2.94 6.16
N LYS A 152 7.88 -2.58 6.27
CA LYS A 152 8.42 -1.28 5.84
C LYS A 152 8.49 -1.11 4.32
N LYS A 153 8.31 -2.19 3.55
CA LYS A 153 8.40 -2.18 2.09
C LYS A 153 7.01 -2.04 1.43
N PHE A 154 5.92 -2.05 2.21
CA PHE A 154 4.54 -2.00 1.69
C PHE A 154 4.23 -3.09 0.66
N ILE A 155 4.84 -4.27 0.86
CA ILE A 155 4.65 -5.45 0.01
C ILE A 155 4.05 -6.58 0.84
N PHE A 156 3.51 -7.62 0.20
CA PHE A 156 3.20 -8.83 0.93
C PHE A 156 4.47 -9.50 1.46
N LYS A 157 4.42 -10.01 2.69
CA LYS A 157 5.50 -10.85 3.23
C LYS A 157 5.68 -12.13 2.41
N ASN A 158 4.57 -12.69 1.94
CA ASN A 158 4.54 -13.87 1.07
C ASN A 158 3.76 -13.54 -0.21
N LYS A 159 4.43 -13.61 -1.36
CA LYS A 159 3.81 -13.35 -2.68
C LYS A 159 2.72 -14.37 -3.03
N ASP A 160 2.82 -15.61 -2.55
CA ASP A 160 1.80 -16.62 -2.78
C ASP A 160 0.49 -16.26 -2.08
N ASN A 161 0.57 -15.57 -0.93
CA ASN A 161 -0.63 -15.08 -0.24
C ASN A 161 -1.29 -13.93 -1.01
N GLU A 162 -0.49 -13.05 -1.62
CA GLU A 162 -1.01 -12.00 -2.51
C GLU A 162 -1.73 -12.61 -3.71
N LEU A 163 -1.10 -13.59 -4.35
CA LEU A 163 -1.67 -14.34 -5.48
C LEU A 163 -2.96 -15.05 -5.09
N LYS A 164 -2.98 -15.78 -3.97
CA LYS A 164 -4.17 -16.47 -3.46
C LYS A 164 -5.32 -15.51 -3.19
N LEU A 165 -5.05 -14.36 -2.57
CA LEU A 165 -6.05 -13.33 -2.31
C LEU A 165 -6.66 -12.80 -3.61
N CYS A 166 -5.81 -12.52 -4.61
CA CYS A 166 -6.27 -12.02 -5.91
C CYS A 166 -7.11 -13.06 -6.65
N ILE A 167 -6.63 -14.31 -6.74
CA ILE A 167 -7.37 -15.40 -7.41
C ILE A 167 -8.72 -15.62 -6.75
N PHE A 168 -8.75 -15.78 -5.42
CA PHE A 168 -9.99 -15.98 -4.68
C PHE A 168 -11.00 -14.86 -4.97
N THR A 169 -10.54 -13.61 -4.99
CA THR A 169 -11.41 -12.46 -5.28
C THR A 169 -11.94 -12.50 -6.71
N LEU A 170 -11.12 -12.88 -7.69
CA LEU A 170 -11.55 -12.99 -9.09
C LEU A 170 -12.53 -14.15 -9.32
N GLU A 171 -12.32 -15.28 -8.66
CA GLU A 171 -13.21 -16.44 -8.72
C GLU A 171 -14.58 -16.11 -8.12
N GLU A 172 -14.62 -15.56 -6.91
CA GLU A 172 -15.86 -15.10 -6.27
C GLU A 172 -16.58 -14.05 -7.11
N PHE A 173 -15.85 -13.08 -7.66
CA PHE A 173 -16.41 -12.10 -8.57
C PHE A 173 -17.02 -12.74 -9.82
N ASN A 174 -16.33 -13.73 -10.40
CA ASN A 174 -16.84 -14.46 -11.55
C ASN A 174 -18.10 -15.25 -11.21
N ILE A 175 -18.14 -15.92 -10.06
CA ILE A 175 -19.31 -16.68 -9.59
C ILE A 175 -20.52 -15.75 -9.43
N LEU A 176 -20.34 -14.59 -8.79
CA LEU A 176 -21.40 -13.60 -8.59
C LEU A 176 -21.96 -13.09 -9.92
N ASN A 177 -21.11 -12.85 -10.91
CA ASN A 177 -21.53 -12.20 -12.16
C ASN A 177 -21.77 -13.16 -13.33
N LYS A 178 -21.42 -14.44 -13.17
CA LYS A 178 -21.50 -15.49 -14.20
C LYS A 178 -20.88 -15.06 -15.54
N PHE A 179 -19.70 -14.44 -15.48
CA PHE A 179 -19.07 -13.86 -16.67
C PHE A 179 -18.40 -14.91 -17.56
N VAL A 180 -17.70 -15.87 -16.98
CA VAL A 180 -16.89 -16.83 -17.72
C VAL A 180 -17.00 -18.22 -17.08
N ASP A 181 -17.07 -19.27 -17.92
CA ASP A 181 -16.90 -20.63 -17.45
C ASP A 181 -15.39 -20.91 -17.23
N LEU A 182 -14.99 -20.94 -15.96
CA LEU A 182 -13.59 -21.14 -15.59
C LEU A 182 -13.28 -22.64 -15.63
N GLY A 183 -12.97 -23.15 -16.82
CA GLY A 183 -12.40 -24.49 -16.97
C GLY A 183 -11.12 -24.65 -16.13
N SER A 184 -10.79 -25.90 -15.77
CA SER A 184 -9.82 -26.27 -14.73
C SER A 184 -8.34 -25.86 -14.94
N ASN A 185 -8.00 -25.12 -15.99
CA ASN A 185 -6.60 -24.84 -16.31
C ASN A 185 -6.22 -23.34 -16.25
N CYS A 186 -5.21 -23.13 -15.40
CA CYS A 186 -4.37 -21.96 -15.15
C CYS A 186 -5.01 -20.70 -14.53
N LYS A 187 -4.67 -20.49 -13.25
CA LYS A 187 -5.05 -19.35 -12.40
C LYS A 187 -4.73 -17.97 -12.98
N GLU A 188 -3.73 -17.87 -13.87
CA GLU A 188 -3.38 -16.61 -14.53
C GLU A 188 -4.32 -16.24 -15.69
N GLU A 189 -5.01 -17.21 -16.30
CA GLU A 189 -5.95 -16.96 -17.39
C GLU A 189 -7.25 -16.30 -16.91
N ILE A 190 -7.61 -16.48 -15.64
CA ILE A 190 -8.84 -15.94 -15.05
C ILE A 190 -8.91 -14.42 -15.25
N TYR A 191 -7.80 -13.73 -14.98
CA TYR A 191 -7.72 -12.28 -15.16
C TYR A 191 -7.95 -11.88 -16.62
N ILE A 192 -7.26 -12.54 -17.57
CA ILE A 192 -7.34 -12.21 -19.00
C ILE A 192 -8.79 -12.39 -19.48
N LYS A 193 -9.40 -13.54 -19.18
CA LYS A 193 -10.78 -13.86 -19.59
C LYS A 193 -11.79 -12.85 -19.03
N LEU A 194 -11.67 -12.49 -17.74
CA LEU A 194 -12.56 -11.50 -17.11
C LEU A 194 -12.35 -10.10 -17.67
N ASN A 195 -11.09 -9.72 -17.90
CA ASN A 195 -10.74 -8.43 -18.48
C ASN A 195 -11.34 -8.27 -19.89
N ASP A 196 -11.17 -9.29 -20.74
CA ASP A 196 -11.69 -9.30 -22.10
C ASP A 196 -13.23 -9.25 -22.13
N GLU A 197 -13.88 -9.97 -21.21
CA GLU A 197 -15.34 -9.97 -21.09
C GLU A 197 -15.88 -8.61 -20.64
N LEU A 198 -15.22 -7.96 -19.69
CA LEU A 198 -15.55 -6.59 -19.28
C LEU A 198 -15.33 -5.58 -20.43
N ASP A 199 -14.26 -5.75 -21.21
CA ASP A 199 -14.02 -4.91 -22.39
C ASP A 199 -15.14 -5.05 -23.41
N LYS A 200 -15.60 -6.28 -23.71
CA LYS A 200 -16.77 -6.49 -24.59
C LYS A 200 -18.01 -5.75 -24.10
N ARG A 201 -18.29 -5.81 -22.79
CA ARG A 201 -19.45 -5.13 -22.18
C ARG A 201 -19.32 -3.61 -22.19
N LEU A 202 -18.10 -3.09 -22.17
CA LEU A 202 -17.79 -1.66 -22.22
C LEU A 202 -17.68 -1.10 -23.66
N LYS A 203 -17.54 -1.93 -24.70
CA LYS A 203 -17.49 -1.47 -26.11
C LYS A 203 -18.60 -0.46 -26.47
N PRO A 204 -19.88 -0.67 -26.08
CA PRO A 204 -20.96 0.28 -26.40
C PRO A 204 -20.74 1.70 -25.81
N TYR A 205 -20.03 1.79 -24.68
CA TYR A 205 -19.69 3.06 -24.02
C TYR A 205 -18.56 3.82 -24.74
N GLN A 206 -17.56 3.10 -25.27
CA GLN A 206 -16.46 3.72 -26.00
C GLN A 206 -16.94 4.34 -27.33
N SER A 207 -17.92 3.72 -27.98
CA SER A 207 -18.55 4.25 -29.21
C SER A 207 -19.47 5.45 -28.99
N SER A 208 -20.11 5.58 -27.83
CA SER A 208 -21.02 6.70 -27.54
C SER A 208 -20.29 7.99 -27.12
N ASN A 209 -19.05 7.89 -26.63
CA ASN A 209 -18.23 9.04 -26.23
C ASN A 209 -17.26 9.51 -27.33
N SER A 210 -17.24 8.83 -28.48
CA SER A 210 -16.42 9.17 -29.66
C SER A 210 -17.21 9.90 -30.75
N THR A 211 -18.47 10.26 -30.50
CA THR A 211 -19.24 11.14 -31.37
C THR A 211 -19.15 12.57 -30.82
N PRO A 212 -18.62 13.54 -31.58
CA PRO A 212 -18.55 14.95 -31.17
C PRO A 212 -19.92 15.59 -31.04
#